data_AF-A0A9W5URM3-F1
#
_entry.id   AF-A0A9W5URM3-F1
#
_cell.length_a   1.000
_cell.length_b   1.000
_cell.length_c   1.000
_cell.angle_alpha   90.00
_cell.angle_beta   90.00
_cell.angle_gamma   90.00
#
_symmetry.space_group_name_H-M   'P 1'
#
loop_
_entity.id
_entity.type
_entity.pdbx_description
1 polymer ?
#
loop_
_entity_poly.entity_id
_entity_poly.type
_entity_poly.pdbx_seq_one_letter_code
_entity_poly.pdbx_strand_id
1 'polypeptide(L)'
;MNRSPQPLPDVAPGTLLHLEANDWSYGRDLIPGTPVAVTVAAIRDLPNRSDEWVWILGHRPECDYPHVDRHPPCMEVRVTVAALHRRSSVS
;
A
#
# COMPACT_ATOMS: atom_id res chain seq x y z
N MET A 1 -4.10 16.36 23.08
CA MET A 1 -2.92 16.76 22.29
C MET A 1 -3.18 16.30 20.87
N ASN A 2 -3.34 17.21 19.91
CA ASN A 2 -3.42 16.82 18.49
C ASN A 2 -2.03 16.33 18.09
N ARG A 3 -1.88 15.01 17.93
CA ARG A 3 -0.68 14.45 17.32
C ARG A 3 -0.70 14.87 15.85
N SER A 4 0.40 15.46 15.38
CA SER A 4 0.54 15.77 13.96
C SER A 4 0.61 14.45 13.19
N PRO A 5 -0.03 14.33 12.01
CA PRO A 5 0.04 13.12 11.20
C PRO A 5 1.49 12.71 10.96
N GLN A 6 1.82 11.46 11.29
CA GLN A 6 3.16 10.93 11.00
C GLN A 6 3.45 11.10 9.51
N PRO A 7 4.63 11.61 9.12
CA PRO A 7 4.97 11.74 7.71
C PRO A 7 4.92 10.37 7.04
N LEU A 8 4.46 10.35 5.78
CA LEU A 8 4.49 9.14 4.99
C LEU A 8 5.94 8.83 4.62
N PRO A 9 6.38 7.58 4.76
CA PRO A 9 7.68 7.19 4.24
C PRO A 9 7.68 7.33 2.72
N ASP A 10 8.83 7.65 2.15
CA ASP A 10 9.00 7.64 0.70
C ASP A 10 9.04 6.18 0.23
N VAL A 11 8.05 5.79 -0.57
CA VAL A 11 7.93 4.45 -1.14
C VAL A 11 7.90 4.60 -2.66
N ALA A 12 8.99 4.20 -3.29
CA ALA A 12 9.14 4.35 -4.73
C ALA A 12 8.10 3.49 -5.50
N PRO A 13 7.55 4.00 -6.62
CA PRO A 13 6.81 3.16 -7.56
C PRO A 13 7.65 1.95 -8.00
N GLY A 14 7.01 0.79 -8.15
CA GLY A 14 7.65 -0.50 -8.40
C GLY A 14 8.07 -1.25 -7.14
N THR A 15 7.98 -0.63 -5.95
CA THR A 15 8.25 -1.33 -4.69
C THR A 15 7.21 -2.41 -4.43
N LEU A 16 7.66 -3.64 -4.16
CA LEU A 16 6.81 -4.74 -3.74
C LEU A 16 6.58 -4.69 -2.22
N LEU A 17 5.34 -4.47 -1.80
CA LEU A 17 4.93 -4.50 -0.40
C LEU A 17 4.27 -5.83 -0.06
N HIS A 18 4.79 -6.54 0.95
CA HIS A 18 4.18 -7.75 1.51
C HIS A 18 3.45 -7.41 2.81
N LEU A 19 2.15 -7.17 2.72
CA LEU A 19 1.26 -6.77 3.81
C LEU A 19 0.76 -7.98 4.59
N GLU A 20 0.97 -7.99 5.90
CA GLU A 20 0.34 -8.98 6.78
C GLU A 20 -1.15 -8.68 6.96
N ALA A 21 -1.92 -9.65 7.43
CA ALA A 21 -3.37 -9.53 7.65
C ALA A 21 -3.80 -8.28 8.44
N ASN A 22 -2.97 -7.84 9.39
CA ASN A 22 -3.25 -6.68 10.26
C ASN A 22 -2.70 -5.36 9.71
N ASP A 23 -1.97 -5.38 8.60
CA ASP A 23 -1.36 -4.18 8.03
C ASP A 23 -2.30 -3.39 7.14
N TRP A 24 -3.43 -3.98 6.77
CA TRP A 24 -4.40 -3.42 5.86
C TRP A 24 -5.83 -3.73 6.33
N SER A 25 -6.81 -2.95 5.88
CA SER A 25 -8.20 -3.09 6.35
C SER A 25 -9.26 -3.09 5.25
N TYR A 26 -8.91 -2.60 4.06
CA TYR A 26 -9.81 -2.60 2.90
C TYR A 26 -8.97 -2.82 1.65
N GLY A 27 -9.52 -3.58 0.71
CA GLY A 27 -8.85 -3.91 -0.53
C GLY A 27 -9.86 -4.22 -1.62
N ARG A 28 -9.70 -3.61 -2.81
CA ARG A 28 -10.53 -3.97 -3.97
C ARG A 28 -10.19 -5.39 -4.41
N ASP A 29 -11.19 -6.27 -4.47
CA ASP A 29 -11.05 -7.68 -4.85
C ASP A 29 -10.06 -8.47 -3.96
N LEU A 30 -9.98 -8.10 -2.67
CA LEU A 30 -9.16 -8.76 -1.65
C LEU A 30 -10.01 -9.31 -0.51
N ILE A 31 -9.51 -10.35 0.15
CA ILE A 31 -10.17 -11.01 1.29
C ILE A 31 -9.58 -10.42 2.59
N PRO A 32 -10.36 -9.70 3.40
CA PRO A 32 -9.88 -9.17 4.67
C PRO A 32 -9.29 -10.28 5.57
N GLY A 33 -8.20 -9.98 6.27
CA GLY A 33 -7.56 -10.93 7.18
C GLY A 33 -6.57 -11.90 6.50
N THR A 34 -6.30 -11.75 5.20
CA THR A 34 -5.22 -12.49 4.52
C THR A 34 -4.01 -11.60 4.26
N PRO A 35 -2.79 -12.16 4.19
CA PRO A 35 -1.66 -11.43 3.64
C PRO A 35 -1.93 -11.00 2.19
N VAL A 36 -1.34 -9.88 1.76
CA VAL A 36 -1.45 -9.40 0.38
C VAL A 36 -0.12 -8.82 -0.10
N ALA A 37 0.22 -9.12 -1.35
CA ALA A 37 1.35 -8.51 -2.05
C ALA A 37 0.84 -7.45 -3.03
N VAL A 38 1.43 -6.26 -3.01
CA VAL A 38 1.10 -5.17 -3.94
C VAL A 38 2.36 -4.49 -4.45
N THR A 39 2.51 -4.40 -5.77
CA THR A 39 3.53 -3.55 -6.41
C THR A 39 3.00 -2.12 -6.45
N VAL A 40 3.69 -1.20 -5.79
CA VAL A 40 3.24 0.19 -5.61
C VAL A 40 3.27 0.93 -6.94
N ALA A 41 2.17 1.60 -7.29
CA ALA A 41 2.13 2.57 -8.39
C ALA A 41 2.04 4.00 -7.85
N ALA A 42 1.25 4.22 -6.80
CA ALA A 42 1.13 5.52 -6.14
C ALA A 42 0.62 5.37 -4.70
N ILE A 43 0.97 6.33 -3.85
CA ILE A 43 0.36 6.52 -2.53
C ILE A 43 -0.61 7.69 -2.61
N ARG A 44 -1.86 7.45 -2.19
CA ARG A 44 -2.88 8.48 -2.09
C ARG A 44 -3.18 8.77 -0.63
N ASP A 45 -2.85 9.99 -0.22
CA ASP A 45 -3.15 10.46 1.13
C ASP A 45 -4.66 10.68 1.32
N LEU A 46 -5.11 10.61 2.58
CA LEU A 46 -6.50 10.86 2.96
C LEU A 46 -6.67 12.31 3.44
N PRO A 47 -7.71 13.04 3.00
CA PRO A 47 -8.06 14.32 3.61
C PRO A 47 -8.34 14.10 5.10
N ASN A 48 -7.70 14.87 5.98
CA ASN A 48 -7.74 14.67 7.43
C ASN A 48 -7.30 13.25 7.84
N ARG A 49 -6.24 12.71 7.23
CA ARG A 49 -5.64 11.43 7.59
C ARG A 49 -5.61 11.29 9.11
N SER A 50 -6.39 10.34 9.67
CA SER A 50 -6.05 9.82 10.98
C SER A 50 -4.67 9.19 10.83
N ASP A 51 -3.73 9.50 11.72
CA ASP A 51 -2.29 9.18 11.66
C ASP A 51 -1.93 7.73 11.29
N GLU A 52 -2.93 6.86 11.15
CA GLU A 52 -2.85 5.44 11.01
C GLU A 52 -2.96 4.95 9.57
N TRP A 53 -3.67 5.59 8.63
CA TRP A 53 -4.05 4.93 7.36
C TRP A 53 -3.81 5.75 6.08
N VAL A 54 -3.41 5.08 5.00
CA VAL A 54 -3.32 5.63 3.63
C VAL A 54 -3.79 4.62 2.58
N TRP A 55 -4.07 5.12 1.37
CA TRP A 55 -4.34 4.26 0.23
C TRP A 55 -3.09 4.00 -0.58
N ILE A 56 -2.84 2.74 -0.88
CA ILE A 56 -1.88 2.29 -1.89
C ILE A 56 -2.66 1.94 -3.14
N LEU A 57 -2.34 2.62 -4.24
CA LEU A 57 -2.72 2.21 -5.59
C LEU A 57 -1.58 1.40 -6.17
N GLY A 58 -1.89 0.24 -6.74
CA GLY A 58 -0.85 -0.64 -7.25
C GLY A 58 -1.35 -1.76 -8.12
N HIS A 59 -0.49 -2.75 -8.27
CA HIS A 59 -0.70 -3.91 -9.11
C HIS A 59 -0.51 -5.19 -8.30
N ARG A 60 -1.15 -6.27 -8.77
CA ARG A 60 -0.75 -7.59 -8.33
C ARG A 60 0.64 -7.91 -8.91
N PRO A 61 1.49 -8.71 -8.25
CA PRO A 61 2.82 -9.04 -8.77
C PRO A 61 2.79 -9.65 -10.19
N GLU A 62 1.70 -10.34 -10.55
CA GLU A 62 1.52 -10.96 -11.87
C GLU A 62 1.39 -9.92 -13.00
N CYS A 63 1.06 -8.66 -12.69
CA CYS A 63 1.01 -7.59 -13.69
C CYS A 63 2.38 -7.26 -14.30
N ASP A 64 3.48 -7.65 -13.64
CA ASP A 64 4.84 -7.45 -14.16
C ASP A 64 5.30 -8.57 -15.11
N TYR A 65 4.43 -9.56 -15.37
CA TYR A 65 4.78 -10.66 -16.28
C TYR A 65 4.89 -10.17 -17.73
N PRO A 66 5.82 -10.72 -18.54
CA PRO A 66 6.11 -10.21 -19.89
C PRO A 66 4.93 -10.21 -20.86
N HIS A 67 3.90 -11.03 -20.60
CA HIS A 67 2.73 -11.21 -21.45
C HIS A 67 1.52 -10.39 -21.00
N VAL A 68 1.65 -9.62 -19.91
CA VAL A 68 0.57 -8.76 -19.43
C VAL A 68 0.74 -7.37 -20.02
N ASP A 69 -0.30 -6.88 -20.70
CA ASP A 69 -0.32 -5.52 -21.22
C ASP A 69 -0.28 -4.50 -20.09
N ARG A 70 0.44 -3.40 -20.30
CA ARG A 70 0.44 -2.28 -19.34
C ARG A 70 -0.96 -1.71 -19.17
N HIS A 71 -1.38 -1.52 -17.94
CA HIS A 71 -2.70 -1.02 -17.60
C HIS A 71 -2.64 -0.09 -16.38
N PRO A 72 -3.70 0.71 -16.09
CA PRO A 72 -3.80 1.48 -14.85
C PRO A 72 -3.80 0.57 -13.60
N PRO A 73 -3.47 1.09 -12.39
CA PRO A 73 -3.48 0.30 -11.16
C PRO A 73 -4.75 -0.54 -10.99
N CYS A 74 -4.58 -1.85 -10.82
CA CYS A 74 -5.70 -2.78 -10.67
C CYS A 74 -6.05 -3.08 -9.20
N MET A 75 -5.16 -2.70 -8.28
CA MET A 75 -5.34 -2.85 -6.84
C MET A 75 -5.44 -1.49 -6.15
N GLU A 76 -6.27 -1.46 -5.11
CA GLU A 76 -6.36 -0.35 -4.17
C GLU A 76 -6.49 -0.95 -2.77
N VAL A 77 -5.55 -0.61 -1.88
CA VAL A 77 -5.44 -1.20 -0.54
C VAL A 77 -5.27 -0.11 0.51
N ARG A 78 -6.09 -0.12 1.55
CA ARG A 78 -5.95 0.78 2.71
C ARG A 78 -5.00 0.18 3.71
N VAL A 79 -3.83 0.79 3.88
CA VAL A 79 -2.66 0.27 4.60
C VAL A 79 -2.32 1.18 5.77
N THR A 80 -1.79 0.59 6.85
CA THR A 80 -1.31 1.39 7.98
C THR A 80 -0.01 2.14 7.65
N VAL A 81 0.12 3.39 8.09
CA VAL A 81 1.38 4.16 7.97
C VAL A 81 2.53 3.44 8.68
N ALA A 82 2.26 2.78 9.81
CA ALA A 82 3.23 1.96 10.52
C ALA A 82 3.76 0.77 9.69
N ALA A 83 2.91 0.11 8.90
CA ALA A 83 3.35 -0.97 8.01
C ALA A 83 4.28 -0.49 6.90
N LEU A 84 4.07 0.73 6.41
CA LEU A 84 4.97 1.33 5.42
C LEU A 84 6.34 1.65 6.05
N HIS A 85 6.36 2.25 7.24
CA HIS A 85 7.60 2.58 7.95
C HIS A 85 8.48 1.36 8.25
N ARG A 86 7.87 0.23 8.65
CA ARG A 86 8.60 -1.02 8.90
C ARG A 86 9.33 -1.55 7.67
N ARG A 87 8.85 -1.21 6.46
CA ARG A 87 9.42 -1.69 5.19
C ARG A 87 10.41 -0.72 4.58
N SER A 88 10.25 0.59 4.80
CA SER A 88 11.25 1.59 4.38
C SER A 88 12.55 1.51 5.17
N SER A 89 12.55 0.92 6.37
CA SER A 89 13.74 0.75 7.22
C SER A 89 14.61 -0.47 6.85
N VAL A 90 14.24 -1.26 5.84
CA VAL A 90 14.95 -2.47 5.41
C VAL A 90 15.69 -2.26 4.07
N SER A 91 15.74 -1.02 3.58
CA SER A 91 16.43 -0.65 2.34
C SER A 91 17.92 -0.38 2.55
#